data_AF-A0A2T7B0Y1-F1
#
_entry.id   AF-A0A2T7B0Y1-F1
#
_cell.length_a   1.000
_cell.length_b   1.000
_cell.length_c   1.000
_cell.angle_alpha   90.00
_cell.angle_beta   90.00
_cell.angle_gamma   90.00
#
_symmetry.space_group_name_H-M   'P 1'
#
loop_
_entity.id
_entity.type
_entity.pdbx_description
1 polymer ?
#
loop_
_entity_poly.entity_id
_entity_poly.type
_entity_poly.pdbx_seq_one_letter_code
_entity_poly.pdbx_strand_id
1 'polypeptide(L)'
;MQSISPTSRYQQALKEGTHQPDDVQHDAVNRLNLIWQALSQKTDEPAPSRGGLLTKVGKLFGKREDAARETPVRGLYMWGGVGRGKTWLMDLFFHSLPGERKLRLHFHRFMLRVHEELAALQGQTDPLDVVADGFKAQADVICFDEFFVSDITDAMLLGGLMQALFARGITLVATSNIPPDELYRNGLQRTRFLPAIEAIKANCDVMNVDAGIDYRLRTLTQAHLWLSPRGEETTRQMDALWQALAGAPRNAAAAPSLEINHRPLPTLGVENQTLAASFATLCVDARSQHDYIALSRQFHTVLLFDVPVMTTSTENAARRFIALVDEFYERQVKLVVSADAPLESIYQGEQLKFEFKRCLSRLQEMQSEEYLKRPHLA
;
A
#
# COMPACT_ATOMS: atom_id res chain seq x y z
N MET A 1 7.76 -7.57 26.37
CA MET A 1 6.40 -7.01 26.54
C MET A 1 5.44 -7.96 25.84
N GLN A 2 4.38 -8.41 26.52
CA GLN A 2 3.40 -9.31 25.89
C GLN A 2 2.75 -8.58 24.71
N SER A 3 2.75 -9.21 23.54
CA SER A 3 2.14 -8.64 22.34
C SER A 3 0.62 -8.57 22.52
N ILE A 4 0.04 -7.38 22.33
CA ILE A 4 -1.41 -7.16 22.40
C ILE A 4 -2.07 -7.86 21.20
N SER A 5 -3.15 -8.61 21.44
CA SER A 5 -3.86 -9.34 20.37
C SER A 5 -4.52 -8.39 19.35
N PRO A 6 -4.78 -8.85 18.11
CA PRO A 6 -5.53 -8.07 17.13
C PRO A 6 -6.88 -7.58 17.66
N THR A 7 -7.65 -8.45 18.32
CA THR A 7 -8.96 -8.10 18.89
C THR A 7 -8.84 -7.00 19.95
N SER A 8 -7.84 -7.07 20.82
CA SER A 8 -7.61 -6.05 21.85
C SER A 8 -7.23 -4.70 21.24
N ARG A 9 -6.37 -4.68 20.21
CA ARG A 9 -6.02 -3.43 19.49
C ARG A 9 -7.23 -2.83 18.78
N TYR A 10 -8.07 -3.66 18.18
CA TYR A 10 -9.30 -3.22 17.51
C TYR A 10 -10.24 -2.54 18.50
N GLN A 11 -10.48 -3.17 19.66
CA GLN A 11 -11.32 -2.60 20.72
C GLN A 11 -10.76 -1.28 21.28
N GLN A 12 -9.44 -1.15 21.37
CA GLN A 12 -8.81 0.11 21.78
C GLN A 12 -9.06 1.22 20.76
N ALA A 13 -8.85 0.94 19.46
CA ALA A 13 -9.08 1.90 18.40
C ALA A 13 -10.55 2.37 18.33
N LEU A 14 -11.51 1.46 18.54
CA LEU A 14 -12.93 1.82 18.65
C LEU A 14 -13.23 2.73 19.85
N LYS A 15 -12.61 2.46 21.01
CA LYS A 15 -12.79 3.29 22.22
C LYS A 15 -12.20 4.69 22.07
N GLU A 16 -11.09 4.81 21.36
CA GLU A 16 -10.45 6.09 21.06
C GLU A 16 -11.23 6.92 20.03
N GLY A 17 -12.30 6.38 19.45
CA GLY A 17 -13.15 7.07 18.47
C GLY A 17 -12.48 7.29 17.12
N THR A 18 -11.32 6.67 16.88
CA THR A 18 -10.58 6.78 15.63
C THR A 18 -11.25 5.97 14.51
N HIS A 19 -12.07 4.98 14.85
CA HIS A 19 -12.74 4.08 13.92
C HIS A 19 -14.18 3.76 14.38
N GLN A 20 -15.07 3.47 13.43
CA GLN A 20 -16.43 3.03 13.72
C GLN A 20 -16.58 1.52 13.51
N PRO A 21 -17.41 0.84 14.33
CA PRO A 21 -17.62 -0.59 14.21
C PRO A 21 -18.27 -0.95 12.87
N ASP A 22 -17.74 -1.98 12.22
CA ASP A 22 -18.24 -2.58 10.99
C ASP A 22 -18.13 -4.11 11.14
N ASP A 23 -19.21 -4.82 10.84
CA ASP A 23 -19.29 -6.27 10.96
C ASP A 23 -18.23 -6.98 10.10
N VAL A 24 -17.92 -6.42 8.92
CA VAL A 24 -16.90 -6.97 8.02
C VAL A 24 -15.50 -6.78 8.61
N GLN A 25 -15.20 -5.60 9.16
CA GLN A 25 -13.94 -5.38 9.89
C GLN A 25 -13.82 -6.30 11.10
N HIS A 26 -14.91 -6.50 11.84
CA HIS A 26 -14.92 -7.38 13.00
C HIS A 26 -14.62 -8.85 12.61
N ASP A 27 -15.23 -9.37 11.54
CA ASP A 27 -14.89 -10.72 11.03
C ASP A 27 -13.43 -10.81 10.59
N ALA A 28 -12.90 -9.77 9.92
CA ALA A 28 -11.50 -9.74 9.51
C ALA A 28 -10.56 -9.79 10.72
N VAL A 29 -10.85 -9.00 11.76
CA VAL A 29 -10.08 -9.01 13.01
C VAL A 29 -10.16 -10.35 13.71
N ASN A 30 -11.31 -11.03 13.70
CA ASN A 30 -11.43 -12.37 14.28
C ASN A 30 -10.55 -13.39 13.55
N ARG A 31 -10.52 -13.37 12.21
CA ARG A 31 -9.63 -14.23 11.41
C ARG A 31 -8.16 -13.93 11.67
N LEU A 32 -7.79 -12.65 11.70
CA LEU A 32 -6.43 -12.21 12.04
C LEU A 32 -6.03 -12.63 13.45
N ASN A 33 -6.96 -12.61 14.41
CA ASN A 33 -6.73 -13.09 15.77
C ASN A 33 -6.49 -14.60 15.83
N LEU A 34 -7.23 -15.41 15.07
CA LEU A 34 -6.98 -16.86 14.96
C LEU A 34 -5.59 -17.16 14.42
N ILE A 35 -5.16 -16.41 13.38
CA ILE A 35 -3.80 -16.53 12.82
C ILE A 35 -2.76 -16.16 13.88
N TRP A 36 -2.96 -15.04 14.59
CA TRP A 36 -2.08 -14.60 15.67
C TRP A 36 -1.95 -15.64 16.79
N GLN A 37 -3.05 -16.28 17.20
CA GLN A 37 -3.05 -17.34 18.20
C GLN A 37 -2.23 -18.55 17.74
N ALA A 38 -2.46 -19.02 16.50
CA ALA A 38 -1.75 -20.17 15.95
C ALA A 38 -0.23 -19.91 15.80
N LEU A 39 0.15 -18.69 15.42
CA LEU A 39 1.56 -18.29 15.32
C LEU A 39 2.23 -18.14 16.70
N SER A 40 1.50 -17.63 17.69
CA SER A 40 2.01 -17.48 19.05
C SER A 40 2.26 -18.84 19.70
N GLN A 41 1.35 -19.80 19.53
CA GLN A 41 1.51 -21.17 20.03
C GLN A 41 2.73 -21.89 19.43
N LYS A 42 3.01 -21.69 18.14
CA LYS A 42 4.22 -22.22 17.49
C LYS A 42 5.52 -21.63 18.05
N THR A 43 5.49 -20.40 18.55
CA THR A 43 6.67 -19.71 19.10
C THR A 43 6.99 -20.21 20.52
N ASP A 44 5.98 -20.66 21.26
CA ASP A 44 6.09 -21.14 22.64
C ASP A 44 6.46 -22.63 22.75
N GLU A 45 6.45 -23.39 21.64
CA GLU A 45 6.95 -24.77 21.65
C GLU A 45 8.47 -24.79 21.89
N PRO A 46 8.97 -25.41 22.97
CA PRO A 46 10.39 -25.47 23.23
C PRO A 46 11.07 -26.26 22.11
N ALA A 47 12.06 -25.63 21.45
CA ALA A 47 12.90 -26.29 20.45
C ALA A 47 13.37 -27.65 21.00
N PRO A 48 13.28 -28.75 20.24
CA PRO A 48 13.66 -30.06 20.73
C PRO A 48 15.08 -29.99 21.28
N SER A 49 15.20 -30.22 22.60
CA SER A 49 16.48 -30.22 23.28
C SER A 49 17.42 -31.16 22.52
N ARG A 50 18.57 -30.65 22.08
CA ARG A 50 19.69 -31.47 21.60
C ARG A 50 20.22 -32.30 22.78
N GLY A 51 19.49 -33.34 23.14
CA GLY A 51 19.84 -34.29 24.18
C GLY A 51 20.84 -35.31 23.66
N GLY A 52 21.98 -35.38 24.34
CA GLY A 52 22.70 -36.63 24.58
C GLY A 52 23.57 -37.16 23.45
N LEU A 53 24.88 -36.93 23.58
CA LEU A 53 25.94 -37.79 23.07
C LEU A 53 25.68 -39.25 23.49
N LEU A 54 24.96 -40.07 22.71
CA LEU A 54 24.99 -41.55 22.79
C LEU A 54 24.20 -42.28 21.66
N THR A 55 24.17 -41.74 20.44
CA THR A 55 23.59 -42.44 19.25
C THR A 55 24.51 -42.37 18.02
N LYS A 56 25.82 -42.57 18.21
CA LYS A 56 26.78 -42.77 17.11
C LYS A 56 27.06 -44.25 16.85
N VAL A 57 26.06 -45.02 16.39
CA VAL A 57 26.35 -46.33 15.73
C VAL A 57 25.36 -46.76 14.64
N GLY A 58 24.46 -45.88 14.16
CA GLY A 58 23.41 -46.29 13.20
C GLY A 58 23.35 -45.59 11.83
N LYS A 59 24.15 -44.54 11.56
CA LYS A 59 23.97 -43.68 10.37
C LYS A 59 25.02 -43.92 9.28
N LEU A 60 24.97 -45.08 8.63
CA LEU A 60 25.70 -45.31 7.37
C LEU A 60 24.85 -45.89 6.24
N PHE A 61 23.52 -45.96 6.38
CA PHE A 61 22.62 -46.31 5.27
C PHE A 61 21.31 -45.54 5.35
N GLY A 62 20.96 -44.84 4.26
CA GLY A 62 19.57 -44.64 3.84
C GLY A 62 18.87 -43.37 4.31
N LYS A 63 18.44 -42.58 3.31
CA LYS A 63 17.49 -41.45 3.35
C LYS A 63 17.97 -40.20 4.12
N ARG A 64 18.14 -39.11 3.35
CA ARG A 64 17.75 -37.77 3.81
C ARG A 64 16.32 -37.92 4.33
N GLU A 65 16.16 -37.98 5.65
CA GLU A 65 14.87 -37.74 6.28
C GLU A 65 14.39 -36.40 5.75
N ASP A 66 13.26 -36.40 5.05
CA ASP A 66 12.52 -35.19 4.73
C ASP A 66 12.40 -34.39 6.03
N ALA A 67 13.17 -33.30 6.14
CA ALA A 67 12.99 -32.34 7.22
C ALA A 67 11.49 -32.01 7.21
N ALA A 68 10.80 -32.35 8.29
CA ALA A 68 9.35 -32.33 8.37
C ALA A 68 8.84 -31.02 7.75
N ARG A 69 8.14 -31.10 6.61
CA ARG A 69 7.60 -29.93 5.93
C ARG A 69 6.69 -29.21 6.93
N GLU A 70 7.14 -28.09 7.45
CA GLU A 70 6.35 -27.29 8.39
C GLU A 70 5.13 -26.78 7.64
N THR A 71 3.94 -27.27 8.01
CA THR A 71 2.70 -26.74 7.43
C THR A 71 2.53 -25.29 7.90
N PRO A 72 2.44 -24.32 6.98
CA PRO A 72 2.25 -22.92 7.34
C PRO A 72 0.93 -22.75 8.10
N VAL A 73 0.85 -21.74 8.98
CA VAL A 73 -0.46 -21.32 9.49
C VAL A 73 -1.24 -20.78 8.30
N ARG A 74 -2.52 -21.16 8.19
CA ARG A 74 -3.37 -20.66 7.11
C ARG A 74 -3.49 -19.15 7.23
N GLY A 75 -3.09 -18.45 6.19
CA GLY A 75 -3.05 -17.00 6.08
C GLY A 75 -4.39 -16.33 5.78
N LEU A 76 -4.34 -15.04 5.48
CA LEU A 76 -5.53 -14.26 5.08
C LEU A 76 -5.21 -13.35 3.89
N TYR A 77 -6.00 -13.47 2.83
CA TYR A 77 -6.01 -12.59 1.68
C TYR A 77 -7.26 -11.69 1.74
N MET A 78 -7.05 -10.42 2.09
CA MET A 78 -8.11 -9.41 2.20
C MET A 78 -8.19 -8.60 0.91
N TRP A 79 -9.35 -8.59 0.26
CA TRP A 79 -9.57 -7.81 -0.95
C TRP A 79 -10.79 -6.90 -0.85
N GLY A 80 -10.81 -5.81 -1.61
CA GLY A 80 -11.93 -4.86 -1.64
C GLY A 80 -11.50 -3.52 -2.21
N GLY A 81 -12.43 -2.59 -2.42
CA GLY A 81 -12.13 -1.28 -3.00
C GLY A 81 -11.10 -0.43 -2.23
N VAL A 82 -10.74 0.71 -2.79
CA VAL A 82 -9.91 1.73 -2.11
C VAL A 82 -10.67 2.27 -0.88
N GLY A 83 -9.96 2.62 0.20
CA GLY A 83 -10.58 3.27 1.36
C GLY A 83 -11.42 2.38 2.28
N ARG A 84 -11.37 1.04 2.12
CA ARG A 84 -12.11 0.06 2.94
C ARG A 84 -11.42 -0.36 4.24
N GLY A 85 -10.31 0.28 4.62
CA GLY A 85 -9.60 -0.02 5.87
C GLY A 85 -8.68 -1.26 5.86
N LYS A 86 -8.37 -1.81 4.67
CA LYS A 86 -7.51 -3.01 4.54
C LYS A 86 -6.11 -2.82 5.11
N THR A 87 -5.46 -1.71 4.77
CA THR A 87 -4.13 -1.39 5.31
C THR A 87 -4.19 -1.27 6.82
N TRP A 88 -5.24 -0.64 7.37
CA TRP A 88 -5.39 -0.52 8.82
C TRP A 88 -5.53 -1.89 9.50
N LEU A 89 -6.32 -2.81 8.94
CA LEU A 89 -6.41 -4.20 9.43
C LEU A 89 -5.05 -4.92 9.37
N MET A 90 -4.29 -4.71 8.28
CA MET A 90 -2.92 -5.24 8.12
C MET A 90 -1.97 -4.68 9.19
N ASP A 91 -1.98 -3.35 9.38
CA ASP A 91 -1.23 -2.61 10.39
C ASP A 91 -1.48 -3.18 11.79
N LEU A 92 -2.76 -3.29 12.13
CA LEU A 92 -3.21 -3.80 13.41
C LEU A 92 -2.68 -5.23 13.66
N PHE A 93 -2.76 -6.11 12.66
CA PHE A 93 -2.23 -7.46 12.76
C PHE A 93 -0.71 -7.49 12.90
N PHE A 94 0.03 -6.77 12.04
CA PHE A 94 1.49 -6.76 12.05
C PHE A 94 2.08 -6.27 13.39
N HIS A 95 1.48 -5.25 13.99
CA HIS A 95 1.87 -4.74 15.32
C HIS A 95 1.43 -5.66 16.47
N SER A 96 0.50 -6.59 16.22
CA SER A 96 0.09 -7.61 17.20
C SER A 96 0.99 -8.84 17.18
N LEU A 97 1.69 -9.13 16.09
CA LEU A 97 2.56 -10.29 15.97
C LEU A 97 3.70 -10.28 17.00
N PRO A 98 3.95 -11.39 17.72
CA PRO A 98 5.07 -11.50 18.64
C PRO A 98 6.41 -11.60 17.88
N GLY A 99 7.48 -11.11 18.52
CA GLY A 99 8.85 -11.23 18.01
C GLY A 99 9.16 -10.40 16.76
N GLU A 100 10.37 -10.61 16.24
CA GLU A 100 10.95 -9.87 15.11
C GLU A 100 10.93 -10.65 13.79
N ARG A 101 10.53 -11.93 13.81
CA ARG A 101 10.50 -12.83 12.63
C ARG A 101 9.28 -12.59 11.75
N LYS A 102 9.08 -11.33 11.37
CA LYS A 102 7.95 -10.84 10.57
C LYS A 102 8.43 -9.79 9.58
N LEU A 103 7.89 -9.82 8.36
CA LEU A 103 8.19 -8.84 7.32
C LEU A 103 6.90 -8.19 6.84
N ARG A 104 6.95 -6.87 6.62
CA ARG A 104 5.89 -6.12 5.95
C ARG A 104 6.45 -5.27 4.83
N LEU A 105 5.96 -5.51 3.62
CA LEU A 105 6.48 -4.89 2.40
C LEU A 105 5.31 -4.63 1.43
N HIS A 106 5.41 -3.57 0.62
CA HIS A 106 4.60 -3.48 -0.59
C HIS A 106 5.03 -4.57 -1.58
N PHE A 107 4.07 -5.17 -2.27
CA PHE A 107 4.34 -6.30 -3.18
C PHE A 107 5.37 -5.97 -4.28
N HIS A 108 5.32 -4.78 -4.89
CA HIS A 108 6.30 -4.40 -5.92
C HIS A 108 7.74 -4.35 -5.36
N ARG A 109 7.94 -3.88 -4.12
CA ARG A 109 9.28 -3.84 -3.48
C ARG A 109 9.78 -5.25 -3.17
N PHE A 110 8.87 -6.15 -2.81
CA PHE A 110 9.19 -7.55 -2.66
C PHE A 110 9.70 -8.16 -3.97
N MET A 111 9.00 -7.92 -5.08
CA MET A 111 9.43 -8.43 -6.39
C MET A 111 10.76 -7.85 -6.85
N LEU A 112 11.00 -6.55 -6.65
CA LEU A 112 12.32 -5.94 -6.93
C LEU A 112 13.45 -6.66 -6.19
N ARG A 113 13.28 -6.89 -4.88
CA ARG A 113 14.26 -7.63 -4.08
C ARG A 113 14.47 -9.06 -4.59
N VAL A 114 13.40 -9.76 -4.98
CA VAL A 114 13.48 -11.11 -5.57
C VAL A 114 14.32 -11.08 -6.85
N HIS A 115 14.08 -10.13 -7.75
CA HIS A 115 14.85 -10.02 -8.99
C HIS A 115 16.33 -9.72 -8.73
N GLU A 116 16.64 -8.84 -7.77
CA GLU A 116 18.01 -8.55 -7.35
C GLU A 116 18.73 -9.80 -6.82
N GLU A 117 18.07 -10.57 -5.93
CA GLU A 117 18.63 -11.81 -5.39
C GLU A 117 18.79 -12.87 -6.50
N LEU A 118 17.83 -13.03 -7.41
CA LEU A 118 17.92 -13.95 -8.54
C LEU A 118 19.05 -13.59 -9.52
N ALA A 119 19.30 -12.30 -9.74
CA ALA A 119 20.40 -11.85 -10.58
C ALA A 119 21.77 -12.23 -9.99
N ALA A 120 21.90 -12.21 -8.66
CA ALA A 120 23.11 -12.66 -7.96
C ALA A 120 23.28 -14.20 -7.97
N LEU A 121 22.20 -14.95 -8.20
CA LEU A 121 22.16 -16.41 -8.20
C LEU A 121 22.17 -17.02 -9.62
N GLN A 122 22.53 -16.25 -10.64
CA GLN A 122 22.60 -16.75 -12.02
C GLN A 122 23.47 -18.00 -12.14
N GLY A 123 22.94 -19.03 -12.79
CA GLY A 123 23.62 -20.32 -13.00
C GLY A 123 23.47 -21.32 -11.85
N GLN A 124 22.85 -20.95 -10.73
CA GLN A 124 22.46 -21.93 -9.71
C GLN A 124 21.23 -22.73 -10.12
N THR A 125 21.15 -23.97 -9.65
CA THR A 125 19.96 -24.81 -9.78
C THR A 125 18.91 -24.36 -8.76
N ASP A 126 17.66 -24.23 -9.20
CA ASP A 126 16.51 -23.84 -8.37
C ASP A 126 16.72 -22.55 -7.53
N PRO A 127 17.07 -21.41 -8.17
CA PRO A 127 17.44 -20.19 -7.45
C PRO A 127 16.30 -19.61 -6.61
N LEU A 128 15.03 -19.91 -6.95
CA LEU A 128 13.86 -19.51 -6.16
C LEU A 128 13.82 -20.19 -4.79
N ASP A 129 14.35 -21.41 -4.65
CA ASP A 129 14.44 -22.09 -3.36
C ASP A 129 15.44 -21.39 -2.45
N VAL A 130 16.59 -20.98 -3.00
CA VAL A 130 17.62 -20.23 -2.26
C VAL A 130 17.07 -18.88 -1.78
N VAL A 131 16.34 -18.16 -2.64
CA VAL A 131 15.65 -16.92 -2.28
C VAL A 131 14.64 -17.17 -1.15
N ALA A 132 13.83 -18.22 -1.26
CA ALA A 132 12.84 -18.57 -0.24
C ALA A 132 13.49 -18.97 1.10
N ASP A 133 14.65 -19.64 1.09
CA ASP A 133 15.46 -19.92 2.28
C ASP A 133 15.94 -18.63 2.95
N GLY A 134 16.39 -17.66 2.13
CA GLY A 134 16.75 -16.32 2.60
C GLY A 134 15.60 -15.63 3.33
N PHE A 135 14.39 -15.64 2.75
CA PHE A 135 13.21 -15.07 3.39
C PHE A 135 12.83 -15.82 4.68
N LYS A 136 12.85 -17.16 4.67
CA LYS A 136 12.56 -17.97 5.87
C LYS A 136 13.56 -17.70 6.99
N ALA A 137 14.83 -17.46 6.67
CA ALA A 137 15.82 -17.09 7.69
C ALA A 137 15.43 -15.79 8.43
N GLN A 138 14.73 -14.87 7.75
CA GLN A 138 14.32 -13.57 8.29
C GLN A 138 12.92 -13.58 8.91
N ALA A 139 11.98 -14.35 8.37
CA ALA A 139 10.58 -14.26 8.77
C ALA A 139 9.82 -15.60 8.71
N ASP A 140 8.85 -15.72 9.62
CA ASP A 140 7.83 -16.78 9.61
C ASP A 140 6.48 -16.25 9.11
N VAL A 141 6.32 -14.92 9.08
CA VAL A 141 5.12 -14.24 8.58
C VAL A 141 5.52 -13.14 7.62
N ILE A 142 4.90 -13.13 6.43
CA ILE A 142 5.04 -12.05 5.47
C ILE A 142 3.69 -11.37 5.28
N CYS A 143 3.68 -10.06 5.48
CA CYS A 143 2.56 -9.17 5.28
C CYS A 143 2.78 -8.38 3.98
N PHE A 144 2.02 -8.71 2.93
CA PHE A 144 2.06 -7.95 1.68
C PHE A 144 0.97 -6.89 1.67
N ASP A 145 1.39 -5.63 1.60
CA ASP A 145 0.49 -4.54 1.24
C ASP A 145 0.42 -4.37 -0.28
N GLU A 146 -0.79 -4.07 -0.76
CA GLU A 146 -1.07 -3.76 -2.16
C GLU A 146 -0.61 -4.87 -3.12
N PHE A 147 -1.02 -6.10 -2.85
CA PHE A 147 -0.75 -7.25 -3.71
C PHE A 147 -1.41 -7.07 -5.08
N PHE A 148 -0.62 -6.61 -6.05
CA PHE A 148 -1.04 -6.35 -7.41
C PHE A 148 0.06 -6.78 -8.39
N VAL A 149 -0.34 -7.48 -9.45
CA VAL A 149 0.58 -8.02 -10.46
C VAL A 149 0.12 -7.54 -11.83
N SER A 150 0.97 -6.76 -12.50
CA SER A 150 0.76 -6.30 -13.88
C SER A 150 1.89 -6.69 -14.83
N ASP A 151 3.09 -6.93 -14.32
CA ASP A 151 4.25 -7.29 -15.13
C ASP A 151 4.31 -8.81 -15.39
N ILE A 152 4.67 -9.20 -16.61
CA ILE A 152 4.85 -10.60 -16.98
C ILE A 152 6.01 -11.25 -16.23
N THR A 153 7.11 -10.53 -16.02
CA THR A 153 8.30 -11.05 -15.35
C THR A 153 7.98 -11.48 -13.93
N ASP A 154 7.24 -10.65 -13.19
CA ASP A 154 6.75 -10.98 -11.85
C ASP A 154 5.79 -12.17 -11.90
N ALA A 155 4.84 -12.14 -12.83
CA ALA A 155 3.85 -13.20 -12.97
C ALA A 155 4.47 -14.58 -13.24
N MET A 156 5.58 -14.64 -13.99
CA MET A 156 6.24 -15.90 -14.30
C MET A 156 6.97 -16.51 -13.10
N LEU A 157 7.44 -15.69 -12.16
CA LEU A 157 8.17 -16.17 -10.98
C LEU A 157 7.24 -16.51 -9.81
N LEU A 158 6.13 -15.78 -9.69
CA LEU A 158 5.34 -15.77 -8.47
C LEU A 158 4.78 -17.14 -8.07
N GLY A 159 4.38 -17.97 -9.04
CA GLY A 159 3.85 -19.30 -8.76
C GLY A 159 4.85 -20.19 -8.02
N GLY A 160 6.07 -20.29 -8.55
CA GLY A 160 7.14 -21.07 -7.94
C GLY A 160 7.60 -20.47 -6.60
N LEU A 161 7.75 -19.14 -6.55
CA LEU A 161 8.17 -18.45 -5.34
C LEU A 161 7.18 -18.64 -4.18
N MET A 162 5.88 -18.44 -4.43
CA MET A 162 4.86 -18.61 -3.39
C MET A 162 4.84 -20.05 -2.85
N GLN A 163 4.93 -21.04 -3.74
CA GLN A 163 5.01 -22.44 -3.34
C GLN A 163 6.26 -22.72 -2.49
N ALA A 164 7.42 -22.17 -2.87
CA ALA A 164 8.66 -22.31 -2.13
C ALA A 164 8.60 -21.67 -0.74
N LEU A 165 7.96 -20.50 -0.60
CA LEU A 165 7.75 -19.83 0.69
C LEU A 165 6.81 -20.65 1.59
N PHE A 166 5.66 -21.10 1.07
CA PHE A 166 4.70 -21.90 1.84
C PHE A 166 5.27 -23.26 2.26
N ALA A 167 6.09 -23.90 1.41
CA ALA A 167 6.77 -25.15 1.75
C ALA A 167 7.75 -25.01 2.94
N ARG A 168 8.20 -23.79 3.23
CA ARG A 168 9.05 -23.43 4.38
C ARG A 168 8.24 -22.96 5.60
N GLY A 169 6.93 -23.14 5.57
CA GLY A 169 6.03 -22.78 6.68
C GLY A 169 5.80 -21.27 6.82
N ILE A 170 6.15 -20.45 5.83
CA ILE A 170 5.89 -19.00 5.87
C ILE A 170 4.38 -18.76 5.76
N THR A 171 3.84 -17.99 6.69
CA THR A 171 2.43 -17.58 6.71
C THR A 171 2.26 -16.27 5.95
N LEU A 172 1.28 -16.21 5.04
CA LEU A 172 0.98 -15.00 4.28
C LEU A 172 -0.23 -14.27 4.84
N VAL A 173 -0.12 -12.96 5.05
CA VAL A 173 -1.27 -12.07 5.10
C VAL A 173 -1.12 -11.04 3.99
N ALA A 174 -2.17 -10.77 3.22
CA ALA A 174 -2.10 -9.88 2.07
C ALA A 174 -3.32 -8.95 1.97
N THR A 175 -3.10 -7.71 1.53
CA THR A 175 -4.16 -6.77 1.11
C THR A 175 -4.13 -6.57 -0.40
N SER A 176 -5.29 -6.49 -1.04
CA SER A 176 -5.39 -6.17 -2.48
C SER A 176 -6.68 -5.44 -2.84
N ASN A 177 -6.68 -4.74 -3.97
CA ASN A 177 -7.91 -4.22 -4.58
C ASN A 177 -8.60 -5.25 -5.50
N ILE A 178 -7.95 -6.39 -5.75
CA ILE A 178 -8.38 -7.38 -6.75
C ILE A 178 -8.54 -8.73 -6.05
N PRO A 179 -9.64 -9.48 -6.27
CA PRO A 179 -9.76 -10.84 -5.76
C PRO A 179 -8.73 -11.77 -6.43
N PRO A 180 -8.28 -12.87 -5.79
CA PRO A 180 -7.22 -13.73 -6.33
C PRO A 180 -7.47 -14.20 -7.76
N ASP A 181 -8.71 -14.56 -8.10
CA ASP A 181 -9.09 -15.06 -9.43
C ASP A 181 -8.95 -14.01 -10.55
N GLU A 182 -8.88 -12.73 -10.20
CA GLU A 182 -8.73 -11.62 -11.14
C GLU A 182 -7.32 -11.03 -11.16
N LEU A 183 -6.42 -11.48 -10.28
CA LEU A 183 -5.02 -11.07 -10.31
C LEU A 183 -4.40 -11.41 -11.66
N TYR A 184 -3.71 -10.45 -12.31
CA TYR A 184 -3.09 -10.60 -13.62
C TYR A 184 -4.07 -11.01 -14.74
N ARG A 185 -5.35 -10.63 -14.61
CA ARG A 185 -6.39 -10.91 -15.62
C ARG A 185 -5.97 -10.36 -16.98
N ASN A 186 -6.16 -11.16 -18.03
CA ASN A 186 -5.73 -10.88 -19.41
C ASN A 186 -4.21 -10.65 -19.59
N GLY A 187 -3.39 -10.91 -18.57
CA GLY A 187 -1.94 -10.81 -18.68
C GLY A 187 -1.35 -11.83 -19.65
N LEU A 188 -0.21 -11.48 -20.26
CA LEU A 188 0.47 -12.35 -21.21
C LEU A 188 0.90 -13.65 -20.49
N GLN A 189 0.62 -14.81 -21.11
CA GLN A 189 0.87 -16.14 -20.52
C GLN A 189 0.17 -16.39 -19.16
N ARG A 190 -1.02 -15.81 -18.92
CA ARG A 190 -1.81 -16.00 -17.69
C ARG A 190 -1.87 -17.43 -17.15
N THR A 191 -1.91 -18.45 -18.00
CA THR A 191 -1.89 -19.86 -17.58
C THR A 191 -0.73 -20.21 -16.65
N ARG A 192 0.44 -19.59 -16.86
CA ARG A 192 1.63 -19.77 -16.01
C ARG A 192 1.53 -19.06 -14.66
N PHE A 193 0.61 -18.10 -14.52
CA PHE A 193 0.32 -17.41 -13.28
C PHE A 193 -0.71 -18.15 -12.40
N LEU A 194 -1.56 -19.00 -12.98
CA LEU A 194 -2.57 -19.76 -12.24
C LEU A 194 -2.01 -20.53 -11.02
N PRO A 195 -0.82 -21.15 -11.07
CA PRO A 195 -0.23 -21.78 -9.89
C PRO A 195 -0.03 -20.83 -8.69
N ALA A 196 0.17 -19.53 -8.92
CA ALA A 196 0.26 -18.54 -7.85
C ALA A 196 -1.11 -18.31 -7.19
N ILE A 197 -2.17 -18.22 -7.99
CA ILE A 197 -3.56 -18.08 -7.50
C ILE A 197 -3.94 -19.31 -6.67
N GLU A 198 -3.63 -20.51 -7.16
CA GLU A 198 -3.88 -21.76 -6.44
C GLU A 198 -3.09 -21.83 -5.13
N ALA A 199 -1.81 -21.43 -5.15
CA ALA A 199 -0.99 -21.38 -3.93
C ALA A 199 -1.57 -20.43 -2.88
N ILE A 200 -2.05 -19.24 -3.29
CA ILE A 200 -2.72 -18.28 -2.41
C ILE A 200 -3.99 -18.91 -1.82
N LYS A 201 -4.87 -19.48 -2.66
CA LYS A 201 -6.14 -20.08 -2.21
C LYS A 201 -5.96 -21.29 -1.30
N ALA A 202 -4.92 -22.09 -1.54
CA ALA A 202 -4.62 -23.26 -0.72
C ALA A 202 -4.10 -22.87 0.67
N ASN A 203 -3.37 -21.76 0.78
CA ASN A 203 -2.68 -21.37 2.02
C ASN A 203 -3.33 -20.16 2.72
N CYS A 204 -4.32 -19.50 2.13
CA CYS A 204 -5.02 -18.36 2.72
C CYS A 204 -6.53 -18.55 2.71
N ASP A 205 -7.19 -17.99 3.71
CA ASP A 205 -8.61 -17.63 3.59
C ASP A 205 -8.74 -16.38 2.72
N VAL A 206 -9.72 -16.35 1.83
CA VAL A 206 -10.00 -15.19 0.97
C VAL A 206 -11.21 -14.46 1.51
N MET A 207 -11.05 -13.18 1.83
CA MET A 207 -12.09 -12.37 2.44
C MET A 207 -12.28 -11.05 1.68
N ASN A 208 -13.52 -10.75 1.32
CA ASN A 208 -13.89 -9.42 0.88
C ASN A 208 -14.09 -8.53 2.11
N VAL A 209 -13.34 -7.44 2.20
CA VAL A 209 -13.40 -6.47 3.29
C VAL A 209 -14.16 -5.19 2.91
N ASP A 210 -14.91 -5.23 1.81
CA ASP A 210 -15.79 -4.14 1.36
C ASP A 210 -17.19 -4.24 2.01
N ALA A 211 -17.43 -3.45 3.04
CA ALA A 211 -18.75 -3.26 3.66
C ALA A 211 -19.61 -2.19 2.95
N GLY A 212 -19.16 -1.65 1.82
CA GLY A 212 -19.76 -0.50 1.14
C GLY A 212 -19.40 0.85 1.75
N ILE A 213 -18.80 0.88 2.94
CA ILE A 213 -18.35 2.11 3.62
C ILE A 213 -16.95 2.48 3.11
N ASP A 214 -16.82 3.64 2.45
CA ASP A 214 -15.52 4.22 2.10
C ASP A 214 -15.17 5.26 3.16
N TYR A 215 -14.26 4.88 4.07
CA TYR A 215 -13.86 5.73 5.18
C TYR A 215 -13.10 6.97 4.69
N ARG A 216 -12.40 6.89 3.55
CA ARG A 216 -11.74 8.05 2.94
C ARG A 216 -12.75 8.99 2.33
N LEU A 217 -13.75 8.46 1.61
CA LEU A 217 -14.83 9.27 1.06
C LEU A 217 -15.55 10.07 2.16
N ARG A 218 -15.81 9.45 3.31
CA ARG A 218 -16.41 10.15 4.44
C ARG A 218 -15.54 11.30 4.94
N THR A 219 -14.24 11.08 5.11
CA THR A 219 -13.30 12.15 5.47
C THR A 219 -13.32 13.28 4.44
N LEU A 220 -13.29 12.95 3.14
CA LEU A 220 -13.27 13.94 2.06
C LEU A 220 -14.57 14.74 1.97
N THR A 221 -15.72 14.10 2.17
CA THR A 221 -17.04 14.75 2.08
C THR A 221 -17.35 15.66 3.26
N GLN A 222 -16.71 15.42 4.42
CA GLN A 222 -16.84 16.27 5.60
C GLN A 222 -15.81 17.41 5.65
N ALA A 223 -14.81 17.39 4.76
CA ALA A 223 -13.71 18.34 4.77
C ALA A 223 -13.83 19.42 3.69
N HIS A 224 -13.27 20.60 3.98
CA HIS A 224 -13.01 21.60 2.95
C HIS A 224 -11.71 21.20 2.24
N LEU A 225 -11.77 20.86 0.94
CA LEU A 225 -10.60 20.36 0.20
C LEU A 225 -9.75 21.49 -0.41
N TRP A 226 -10.26 22.73 -0.40
CA TRP A 226 -9.48 23.93 -0.68
C TRP A 226 -9.33 24.76 0.59
N LEU A 227 -8.11 24.79 1.14
CA LEU A 227 -7.81 25.45 2.40
C LEU A 227 -7.03 26.75 2.14
N SER A 228 -7.61 27.87 2.55
CA SER A 228 -7.01 29.20 2.39
C SER A 228 -7.52 30.18 3.44
N PRO A 229 -6.76 31.21 3.82
CA PRO A 229 -5.38 31.48 3.40
C PRO A 229 -4.38 30.52 4.06
N ARG A 230 -3.13 30.49 3.60
CA ARG A 230 -2.07 29.72 4.27
C ARG A 230 -1.80 30.29 5.66
N GLY A 231 -1.51 29.38 6.58
CA GLY A 231 -1.21 29.71 7.98
C GLY A 231 -1.17 28.44 8.82
N GLU A 232 -0.91 28.59 10.12
CA GLU A 232 -0.80 27.46 11.05
C GLU A 232 -2.07 26.60 11.09
N GLU A 233 -3.25 27.21 11.00
CA GLU A 233 -4.52 26.48 10.97
C GLU A 233 -4.63 25.59 9.73
N THR A 234 -4.33 26.13 8.56
CA THR A 234 -4.33 25.40 7.29
C THR A 234 -3.32 24.25 7.32
N THR A 235 -2.13 24.45 7.90
CA THR A 235 -1.15 23.38 8.08
C THR A 235 -1.68 22.26 8.98
N ARG A 236 -2.29 22.59 10.12
CA ARG A 236 -2.91 21.59 11.02
C ARG A 236 -4.02 20.81 10.32
N GLN A 237 -4.87 21.48 9.55
CA GLN A 237 -5.93 20.83 8.79
C GLN A 237 -5.38 19.92 7.69
N MET A 238 -4.35 20.33 6.96
CA MET A 238 -3.67 19.49 5.97
C MET A 238 -3.05 18.24 6.61
N ASP A 239 -2.45 18.37 7.81
CA ASP A 239 -1.88 17.23 8.54
C ASP A 239 -2.95 16.27 9.07
N ALA A 240 -4.09 16.81 9.54
CA ALA A 240 -5.23 16.00 9.94
C ALA A 240 -5.83 15.23 8.74
N LEU A 241 -5.96 15.89 7.58
CA LEU A 241 -6.42 15.25 6.35
C LEU A 241 -5.42 14.20 5.86
N TRP A 242 -4.11 14.48 5.94
CA TRP A 242 -3.08 13.48 5.66
C TRP A 242 -3.27 12.25 6.55
N GLN A 243 -3.30 12.43 7.87
CA GLN A 243 -3.46 11.32 8.82
C GLN A 243 -4.70 10.47 8.50
N ALA A 244 -5.82 11.11 8.19
CA ALA A 244 -7.08 10.42 7.90
C ALA A 244 -7.11 9.71 6.54
N LEU A 245 -6.41 10.24 5.52
CA LEU A 245 -6.43 9.69 4.15
C LEU A 245 -5.31 8.67 3.93
N ALA A 246 -4.12 8.99 4.43
CA ALA A 246 -2.93 8.18 4.34
C ALA A 246 -2.85 7.12 5.45
N GLY A 247 -3.51 7.32 6.59
CA GLY A 247 -3.53 6.35 7.71
C GLY A 247 -2.31 6.40 8.63
N ALA A 248 -1.38 7.32 8.42
CA ALA A 248 -0.17 7.50 9.22
C ALA A 248 0.23 8.98 9.30
N PRO A 249 1.01 9.39 10.32
CA PRO A 249 1.42 10.79 10.47
C PRO A 249 2.39 11.19 9.36
N ARG A 250 2.26 12.42 8.89
CA ARG A 250 3.15 12.96 7.86
C ARG A 250 4.51 13.24 8.46
N ASN A 251 5.55 12.66 7.89
CA ASN A 251 6.93 13.00 8.23
C ASN A 251 7.65 13.53 7.00
N ALA A 252 7.55 14.85 6.78
CA ALA A 252 8.19 15.50 5.65
C ALA A 252 9.73 15.38 5.68
N ALA A 253 10.35 15.33 6.86
CA ALA A 253 11.80 15.22 6.99
C ALA A 253 12.35 13.85 6.58
N ALA A 254 11.53 12.80 6.68
CA ALA A 254 11.88 11.44 6.26
C ALA A 254 11.16 11.02 4.97
N ALA A 255 10.49 11.96 4.27
CA ALA A 255 9.72 11.64 3.09
C ALA A 255 10.63 11.18 1.93
N PRO A 256 10.28 10.11 1.22
CA PRO A 256 11.10 9.60 0.13
C PRO A 256 11.07 10.55 -1.08
N SER A 257 12.15 10.56 -1.86
CA SER A 257 12.11 11.09 -3.22
C SER A 257 11.64 9.98 -4.16
N LEU A 258 10.58 10.22 -4.92
CA LEU A 258 10.11 9.28 -5.94
C LEU A 258 10.93 9.45 -7.23
N GLU A 259 11.03 8.39 -8.02
CA GLU A 259 11.48 8.50 -9.41
C GLU A 259 10.27 8.48 -10.33
N ILE A 260 10.00 9.60 -11.01
CA ILE A 260 8.90 9.73 -11.97
C ILE A 260 9.50 10.07 -13.33
N ASN A 261 9.30 9.21 -14.32
CA ASN A 261 9.88 9.33 -15.67
C ASN A 261 11.38 9.65 -15.62
N HIS A 262 12.14 8.85 -14.88
CA HIS A 262 13.60 8.96 -14.72
C HIS A 262 14.08 10.26 -14.06
N ARG A 263 13.20 10.96 -13.33
CA ARG A 263 13.55 12.19 -12.63
C ARG A 263 13.14 12.13 -11.17
N PRO A 264 13.99 12.60 -10.25
CA PRO A 264 13.65 12.66 -8.85
C PRO A 264 12.48 13.64 -8.62
N LEU A 265 11.60 13.27 -7.71
CA LEU A 265 10.46 14.05 -7.24
C LEU A 265 10.48 14.04 -5.72
N PRO A 266 11.08 15.08 -5.10
CA PRO A 266 11.02 15.26 -3.66
C PRO A 266 9.57 15.31 -3.18
N THR A 267 9.19 14.48 -2.22
CA THR A 267 7.84 14.47 -1.67
C THR A 267 7.82 15.06 -0.26
N LEU A 268 6.62 15.42 0.21
CA LEU A 268 6.35 15.76 1.60
C LEU A 268 5.76 14.56 2.38
N GLY A 269 5.55 13.44 1.69
CA GLY A 269 5.00 12.20 2.22
C GLY A 269 4.45 11.33 1.10
N VAL A 270 4.63 10.02 1.22
CA VAL A 270 4.02 9.01 0.34
C VAL A 270 3.57 7.86 1.23
N GLU A 271 2.28 7.58 1.26
CA GLU A 271 1.74 6.52 2.08
C GLU A 271 0.36 6.07 1.55
N ASN A 272 0.12 4.77 1.48
CA ASN A 272 -1.17 4.18 1.06
C ASN A 272 -1.80 4.84 -0.18
N GLN A 273 -1.04 4.97 -1.27
CA GLN A 273 -1.43 5.63 -2.53
C GLN A 273 -1.96 7.08 -2.35
N THR A 274 -1.49 7.75 -1.30
CA THR A 274 -1.68 9.17 -1.03
C THR A 274 -0.33 9.88 -1.13
N LEU A 275 -0.27 10.92 -1.95
CA LEU A 275 0.93 11.74 -2.16
C LEU A 275 0.75 13.11 -1.49
N ALA A 276 1.74 13.55 -0.73
CA ALA A 276 1.89 14.94 -0.31
C ALA A 276 3.06 15.55 -1.09
N ALA A 277 2.84 16.68 -1.74
CA ALA A 277 3.87 17.38 -2.50
C ALA A 277 3.64 18.89 -2.48
N SER A 278 4.72 19.67 -2.64
CA SER A 278 4.63 21.13 -2.73
C SER A 278 4.25 21.58 -4.14
N PHE A 279 3.61 22.75 -4.23
CA PHE A 279 3.37 23.43 -5.51
C PHE A 279 4.67 23.69 -6.26
N ALA A 280 5.76 24.02 -5.56
CA ALA A 280 7.06 24.21 -6.19
C ALA A 280 7.51 22.93 -6.93
N THR A 281 7.44 21.77 -6.27
CA THR A 281 7.84 20.47 -6.83
C THR A 281 7.03 20.08 -8.07
N LEU A 282 5.72 20.34 -8.04
CA LEU A 282 4.81 19.88 -9.08
C LEU A 282 4.61 20.91 -10.20
N CYS A 283 4.67 22.21 -9.91
CA CYS A 283 4.30 23.26 -10.86
C CYS A 283 5.41 24.26 -11.16
N VAL A 284 6.41 24.44 -10.29
CA VAL A 284 7.54 25.36 -10.56
C VAL A 284 8.69 24.62 -11.23
N ASP A 285 9.09 23.48 -10.67
CA ASP A 285 10.12 22.61 -11.23
C ASP A 285 9.78 22.13 -12.64
N ALA A 286 10.79 21.62 -13.35
CA ALA A 286 10.63 21.11 -14.70
C ALA A 286 9.78 19.83 -14.73
N ARG A 287 8.45 19.99 -14.71
CA ARG A 287 7.48 18.90 -14.88
C ARG A 287 6.81 18.96 -16.26
N SER A 288 6.47 17.78 -16.78
CA SER A 288 5.78 17.58 -18.05
C SER A 288 4.43 16.90 -17.81
N GLN A 289 3.58 16.92 -18.83
CA GLN A 289 2.29 16.22 -18.77
C GLN A 289 2.45 14.72 -18.50
N HIS A 290 3.52 14.10 -19.01
CA HIS A 290 3.81 12.68 -18.73
C HIS A 290 4.06 12.40 -17.24
N ASP A 291 4.57 13.38 -16.48
CA ASP A 291 4.76 13.21 -15.04
C ASP A 291 3.41 13.19 -14.33
N TYR A 292 2.48 14.07 -14.72
CA TYR A 292 1.14 14.09 -14.13
C TYR A 292 0.36 12.81 -14.47
N ILE A 293 0.52 12.27 -15.69
CA ILE A 293 -0.04 10.97 -16.06
C ILE A 293 0.53 9.87 -15.16
N ALA A 294 1.84 9.83 -14.93
CA ALA A 294 2.45 8.82 -14.07
C ALA A 294 1.95 8.93 -12.61
N LEU A 295 1.93 10.14 -12.06
CA LEU A 295 1.43 10.41 -10.69
C LEU A 295 -0.04 10.02 -10.53
N SER A 296 -0.87 10.40 -11.47
CA SER A 296 -2.32 10.16 -11.43
C SER A 296 -2.69 8.69 -11.66
N ARG A 297 -1.79 7.86 -12.20
CA ARG A 297 -1.96 6.39 -12.21
C ARG A 297 -1.58 5.76 -10.87
N GLN A 298 -0.56 6.31 -10.21
CA GLN A 298 -0.02 5.76 -8.97
C GLN A 298 -0.80 6.20 -7.72
N PHE A 299 -1.38 7.40 -7.73
CA PHE A 299 -1.99 7.99 -6.54
C PHE A 299 -3.47 8.31 -6.78
N HIS A 300 -4.32 7.72 -5.94
CA HIS A 300 -5.75 8.05 -5.94
C HIS A 300 -6.03 9.38 -5.20
N THR A 301 -5.11 9.83 -4.34
CA THR A 301 -5.26 11.06 -3.55
C THR A 301 -3.96 11.84 -3.52
N VAL A 302 -4.06 13.15 -3.72
CA VAL A 302 -2.91 14.07 -3.68
C VAL A 302 -3.24 15.27 -2.79
N LEU A 303 -2.35 15.56 -1.83
CA LEU A 303 -2.33 16.78 -1.04
C LEU A 303 -1.28 17.72 -1.62
N LEU A 304 -1.72 18.82 -2.21
CA LEU A 304 -0.89 19.85 -2.81
C LEU A 304 -0.71 21.01 -1.83
N PHE A 305 0.53 21.16 -1.37
CA PHE A 305 0.90 22.18 -0.40
C PHE A 305 1.34 23.47 -1.08
N ASP A 306 1.13 24.59 -0.38
CA ASP A 306 1.74 25.87 -0.68
C ASP A 306 1.44 26.45 -2.08
N VAL A 307 0.19 26.37 -2.55
CA VAL A 307 -0.20 26.98 -3.83
C VAL A 307 -0.23 28.49 -3.70
N PRO A 308 0.67 29.23 -4.40
CA PRO A 308 0.71 30.68 -4.29
C PRO A 308 -0.37 31.32 -5.17
N VAL A 309 -0.63 32.61 -4.94
CA VAL A 309 -1.34 33.43 -5.94
C VAL A 309 -0.50 33.48 -7.21
N MET A 310 -1.05 32.97 -8.31
CA MET A 310 -0.41 32.94 -9.60
C MET A 310 -0.67 34.24 -10.36
N THR A 311 0.36 35.05 -10.52
CA THR A 311 0.32 36.33 -11.25
C THR A 311 0.96 36.21 -12.64
N THR A 312 1.01 37.31 -13.39
CA THR A 312 1.65 37.40 -14.72
C THR A 312 3.13 36.98 -14.75
N SER A 313 3.84 37.02 -13.62
CA SER A 313 5.24 36.53 -13.53
C SER A 313 5.34 35.01 -13.40
N THR A 314 4.22 34.33 -13.15
CA THR A 314 4.17 32.89 -12.84
C THR A 314 3.31 32.08 -13.83
N GLU A 315 3.07 32.61 -15.04
CA GLU A 315 2.22 31.97 -16.06
C GLU A 315 2.67 30.55 -16.42
N ASN A 316 3.98 30.28 -16.41
CA ASN A 316 4.50 28.92 -16.64
C ASN A 316 4.06 27.94 -15.55
N ALA A 317 4.07 28.38 -14.28
CA ALA A 317 3.60 27.57 -13.17
C ALA A 317 2.07 27.41 -13.21
N ALA A 318 1.34 28.46 -13.59
CA ALA A 318 -0.11 28.39 -13.79
C ALA A 318 -0.51 27.41 -14.90
N ARG A 319 0.21 27.41 -16.03
CA ARG A 319 0.00 26.43 -17.11
C ARG A 319 0.25 25.00 -16.64
N ARG A 320 1.30 24.78 -15.84
CA ARG A 320 1.61 23.48 -15.23
C ARG A 320 0.55 23.05 -14.22
N PHE A 321 0.01 23.97 -13.43
CA PHE A 321 -1.08 23.70 -12.50
C PHE A 321 -2.36 23.30 -13.23
N ILE A 322 -2.73 24.00 -14.31
CA ILE A 322 -3.86 23.62 -15.17
C ILE A 322 -3.67 22.19 -15.71
N ALA A 323 -2.49 21.88 -16.25
CA ALA A 323 -2.22 20.54 -16.79
C ALA A 323 -2.27 19.44 -15.72
N LEU A 324 -1.84 19.73 -14.49
CA LEU A 324 -1.96 18.82 -13.35
C LEU A 324 -3.42 18.58 -12.97
N VAL A 325 -4.20 19.64 -12.82
CA VAL A 325 -5.63 19.56 -12.48
C VAL A 325 -6.41 18.80 -13.56
N ASP A 326 -6.10 19.06 -14.82
CA ASP A 326 -6.73 18.38 -15.97
C ASP A 326 -6.54 16.87 -15.90
N GLU A 327 -5.30 16.41 -15.67
CA GLU A 327 -5.01 14.97 -15.59
C GLU A 327 -5.62 14.34 -14.34
N PHE A 328 -5.55 15.02 -13.20
CA PHE A 328 -6.14 14.53 -11.94
C PHE A 328 -7.65 14.43 -12.03
N TYR A 329 -8.28 15.40 -12.68
CA TYR A 329 -9.71 15.41 -12.97
C TYR A 329 -10.12 14.22 -13.83
N GLU A 330 -9.41 13.99 -14.95
CA GLU A 330 -9.69 12.89 -15.88
C GLU A 330 -9.60 11.52 -15.20
N ARG A 331 -8.61 11.35 -14.30
CA ARG A 331 -8.41 10.10 -13.55
C ARG A 331 -9.15 10.00 -12.23
N GLN A 332 -9.98 10.98 -11.91
CA GLN A 332 -10.81 10.98 -10.70
C GLN A 332 -9.98 10.99 -9.40
N VAL A 333 -8.75 11.53 -9.46
CA VAL A 333 -7.86 11.74 -8.31
C VAL A 333 -8.50 12.74 -7.35
N LYS A 334 -8.43 12.44 -6.05
CA LYS A 334 -8.92 13.32 -4.99
C LYS A 334 -7.83 14.32 -4.64
N LEU A 335 -8.05 15.60 -4.97
CA LEU A 335 -7.08 16.66 -4.77
C LEU A 335 -7.47 17.51 -3.56
N VAL A 336 -6.57 17.62 -2.60
CA VAL A 336 -6.67 18.54 -1.45
C VAL A 336 -5.59 19.60 -1.61
N VAL A 337 -5.92 20.87 -1.40
CA VAL A 337 -5.03 21.99 -1.69
C VAL A 337 -4.95 22.94 -0.50
N SER A 338 -3.74 23.31 -0.10
CA SER A 338 -3.51 24.52 0.70
C SER A 338 -3.03 25.66 -0.19
N ALA A 339 -3.68 26.81 -0.11
CA ALA A 339 -3.45 27.93 -1.02
C ALA A 339 -3.38 29.29 -0.31
N ASP A 340 -2.64 30.24 -0.91
CA ASP A 340 -2.54 31.62 -0.41
C ASP A 340 -3.87 32.37 -0.45
N ALA A 341 -4.77 31.99 -1.36
CA ALA A 341 -6.04 32.66 -1.59
C ALA A 341 -7.18 31.68 -1.90
N PRO A 342 -8.45 32.11 -1.76
CA PRO A 342 -9.60 31.34 -2.21
C PRO A 342 -9.51 30.96 -3.69
N LEU A 343 -10.15 29.85 -4.04
CA LEU A 343 -10.12 29.21 -5.35
C LEU A 343 -10.43 30.19 -6.49
N GLU A 344 -11.39 31.08 -6.32
CA GLU A 344 -11.81 32.09 -7.31
C GLU A 344 -10.77 33.19 -7.55
N SER A 345 -9.82 33.36 -6.62
CA SER A 345 -8.84 34.45 -6.60
C SER A 345 -7.38 33.98 -6.72
N ILE A 346 -7.18 32.66 -6.85
CA ILE A 346 -5.83 32.07 -6.88
C ILE A 346 -5.06 32.41 -8.16
N TYR A 347 -5.74 32.71 -9.25
CA TYR A 347 -5.13 33.19 -10.49
C TYR A 347 -5.45 34.66 -10.73
N GLN A 348 -4.39 35.45 -10.83
CA GLN A 348 -4.40 36.90 -11.08
C GLN A 348 -3.50 37.25 -12.28
N GLY A 349 -3.22 36.28 -13.15
CA GLY A 349 -2.51 36.48 -14.41
C GLY A 349 -3.43 37.00 -15.52
N GLU A 350 -2.85 37.21 -16.69
CA GLU A 350 -3.55 37.80 -17.84
C GLU A 350 -3.65 36.83 -19.01
N GLN A 351 -2.66 35.93 -19.19
CA GLN A 351 -2.55 35.13 -20.42
C GLN A 351 -3.45 33.90 -20.45
N LEU A 352 -3.80 33.34 -19.30
CA LEU A 352 -4.49 32.05 -19.15
C LEU A 352 -5.90 32.20 -18.61
N LYS A 353 -6.50 33.41 -18.62
CA LYS A 353 -7.82 33.68 -18.03
C LYS A 353 -8.90 32.69 -18.50
N PHE A 354 -8.89 32.32 -19.78
CA PHE A 354 -9.87 31.39 -20.34
C PHE A 354 -9.63 29.95 -19.86
N GLU A 355 -8.40 29.47 -19.96
CA GLU A 355 -8.02 28.12 -19.53
C GLU A 355 -8.19 27.96 -18.02
N PHE A 356 -7.89 29.00 -17.25
CA PHE A 356 -8.04 29.00 -15.80
C PHE A 356 -9.51 29.01 -15.38
N LYS A 357 -10.42 29.65 -16.14
CA LYS A 357 -11.86 29.53 -15.90
C LYS A 357 -12.35 28.09 -16.02
N ARG A 358 -11.82 27.33 -16.98
CA ARG A 358 -12.11 25.88 -17.11
C ARG A 358 -11.50 25.08 -15.97
N CYS A 359 -10.25 25.38 -15.59
CA CYS A 359 -9.58 24.78 -14.44
C CYS A 359 -10.38 25.00 -13.15
N LEU A 360 -10.91 26.21 -12.94
CA LEU A 360 -11.75 26.58 -11.81
C LEU A 360 -13.00 25.71 -11.70
N SER A 361 -13.70 25.53 -12.83
CA SER A 361 -14.88 24.66 -12.88
C SER A 361 -14.55 23.22 -12.49
N ARG A 362 -13.39 22.70 -12.93
CA ARG A 362 -12.93 21.36 -12.55
C ARG A 362 -12.62 21.28 -11.06
N LEU A 363 -11.89 22.24 -10.51
CA LEU A 363 -11.57 22.28 -9.08
C LEU A 363 -12.83 22.39 -8.21
N GLN A 364 -13.87 23.11 -8.68
CA GLN A 364 -15.17 23.15 -8.01
C GLN A 364 -15.89 21.79 -8.07
N GLU A 365 -15.93 21.15 -9.24
CA GLU A 365 -16.51 19.81 -9.36
C GLU A 365 -15.75 18.78 -8.52
N MET A 366 -14.41 18.87 -8.44
CA MET A 366 -13.57 17.98 -7.64
C MET A 366 -13.86 18.05 -6.13
N GLN A 367 -14.53 19.10 -5.67
CA GLN A 367 -15.01 19.24 -4.28
C GLN A 367 -16.41 18.68 -4.06
N SER A 368 -17.14 18.32 -5.12
CA SER A 368 -18.49 17.79 -5.02
C SER A 368 -18.50 16.35 -4.51
N GLU A 369 -19.52 16.01 -3.72
CA GLU A 369 -19.73 14.63 -3.25
C GLU A 369 -19.84 13.64 -4.42
N GLU A 370 -20.45 14.06 -5.54
CA GLU A 370 -20.56 13.25 -6.76
C GLU A 370 -19.19 12.88 -7.33
N TYR A 371 -18.28 13.84 -7.45
CA TYR A 371 -16.92 13.57 -7.91
C TYR A 371 -16.14 12.71 -6.92
N LEU A 372 -16.27 13.00 -5.62
CA LEU A 372 -15.56 12.25 -4.57
C LEU A 372 -15.99 10.77 -4.55
N LYS A 373 -17.25 10.45 -4.86
CA LYS A 373 -17.76 9.07 -4.99
C LYS A 373 -17.19 8.30 -6.19
N ARG A 374 -16.68 8.97 -7.22
CA ARG A 374 -16.21 8.28 -8.43
C ARG A 374 -14.90 7.52 -8.15
N PRO A 375 -14.76 6.26 -8.59
CA PRO A 375 -13.58 5.44 -8.32
C PRO A 375 -12.36 5.90 -9.13
N HIS A 376 -11.19 5.93 -8.50
CA HIS A 376 -9.94 6.28 -9.18
C HIS A 376 -9.67 5.41 -10.42
N LEU A 377 -9.28 6.05 -11.53
CA LEU A 377 -9.01 5.40 -12.82
C LEU A 377 -7.50 5.21 -13.02
N ALA A 378 -7.01 4.05 -12.55
CA ALA A 378 -5.60 3.64 -12.63
C ALA A 378 -5.07 3.51 -14.06
#